data_AF-A0A1H2HCI5-F1
#
_entry.id   AF-A0A1H2HCI5-F1
#
_cell.length_a   1.000
_cell.length_b   1.000
_cell.length_c   1.000
_cell.angle_alpha   90.00
_cell.angle_beta   90.00
_cell.angle_gamma   90.00
#
_symmetry.space_group_name_H-M   'P 1'
#
loop_
_entity.id
_entity.type
_entity.pdbx_description
1 polymer ?
#
loop_
_entity_poly.entity_id
_entity_poly.type
_entity_poly.pdbx_seq_one_letter_code
_entity_poly.pdbx_strand_id
1 'polypeptide(L)'
;MNASASKRLQQLHDDINACKGGIAAMRTDHAALVANGDDNAADALALKVRDAESRLAVLHDRLPVLEQMAEDEAAEAQAVEAAALVEQANAKQAELLAQFAKVEKLAQQLGRAVAEIDDNAGLHWYRVANKALKLGGQPDKQQISDCRALLESLAKSRQRLAGIAESYSQRLFMAG
;
A
#
# COMPACT_ATOMS: atom_id res chain seq x y z
N MET A 1 -28.98 22.48 -5.71
CA MET A 1 -27.67 22.36 -5.03
C MET A 1 -27.62 23.41 -3.93
N ASN A 2 -27.65 23.01 -2.66
CA ASN A 2 -27.37 23.93 -1.54
C ASN A 2 -25.85 24.05 -1.39
N ALA A 3 -25.35 25.26 -1.18
CA ALA A 3 -23.93 25.50 -0.91
C ALA A 3 -23.49 24.81 0.40
N SER A 4 -22.25 24.28 0.46
CA SER A 4 -21.67 23.70 1.68
C SER A 4 -21.69 24.70 2.84
N ALA A 5 -21.66 24.22 4.09
CA ALA A 5 -21.65 25.08 5.27
C ALA A 5 -20.43 26.02 5.24
N SER A 6 -19.26 25.54 4.82
CA SER A 6 -18.06 26.37 4.68
C SER A 6 -18.21 27.50 3.65
N LYS A 7 -18.90 27.26 2.52
CA LYS A 7 -19.20 28.32 1.53
C LYS A 7 -20.18 29.36 2.09
N ARG A 8 -21.16 28.91 2.86
CA ARG A 8 -22.12 29.80 3.53
C ARG A 8 -21.46 30.62 4.64
N LEU A 9 -20.50 30.05 5.36
CA LEU A 9 -19.70 30.73 6.37
C LEU A 9 -18.79 31.80 5.76
N GLN A 10 -18.11 31.48 4.64
CA GLN A 10 -17.32 32.45 3.91
C GLN A 10 -18.17 33.65 3.45
N GLN A 11 -19.32 33.37 2.85
CA GLN A 11 -20.25 34.43 2.44
C GLN A 11 -20.71 35.29 3.63
N LEU A 12 -20.97 34.68 4.79
CA LEU A 12 -21.36 35.41 5.99
C LEU A 12 -20.24 36.35 6.48
N HIS A 13 -18.99 35.90 6.46
CA HIS A 13 -17.84 36.76 6.79
C HIS A 13 -17.71 37.93 5.82
N ASP A 14 -17.87 37.69 4.52
CA ASP A 14 -17.82 38.73 3.50
C ASP A 14 -18.96 39.75 3.71
N ASP A 15 -20.17 39.29 4.00
CA ASP A 15 -21.34 40.13 4.29
C ASP A 15 -21.13 40.99 5.55
N ILE A 16 -20.53 40.41 6.61
CA ILE A 16 -20.19 41.14 7.86
C ILE A 16 -19.14 42.21 7.58
N ASN A 17 -18.11 41.89 6.81
CA ASN A 17 -17.05 42.84 6.48
C ASN A 17 -17.57 43.98 5.62
N ALA A 18 -18.42 43.68 4.62
CA ALA A 18 -19.09 44.67 3.81
C ALA A 18 -19.99 45.59 4.66
N CYS A 19 -20.76 45.02 5.59
CA CYS A 19 -21.63 45.78 6.49
C CYS A 19 -20.84 46.70 7.43
N LYS A 20 -19.73 46.21 8.02
CA LYS A 20 -18.82 47.02 8.85
C LYS A 20 -18.20 48.18 8.06
N GLY A 21 -17.73 47.92 6.84
CA GLY A 21 -17.19 48.96 5.96
C GLY A 21 -18.23 50.03 5.61
N GLY A 22 -19.46 49.60 5.28
CA GLY A 22 -20.57 50.51 5.00
C GLY A 22 -20.95 51.38 6.19
N ILE A 23 -21.00 50.81 7.41
CA ILE A 23 -21.26 51.57 8.65
C ILE A 23 -20.16 52.61 8.90
N ALA A 24 -18.89 52.24 8.71
CA ALA A 24 -17.78 53.17 8.88
C ALA A 24 -17.85 54.35 7.89
N ALA A 25 -18.18 54.08 6.62
CA ALA A 25 -18.39 55.12 5.61
C ALA A 25 -19.57 56.04 5.99
N MET A 26 -20.73 55.47 6.34
CA MET A 26 -21.90 56.27 6.76
C MET A 26 -21.64 57.11 8.01
N ARG A 27 -20.86 56.61 8.98
CA ARG A 27 -20.45 57.39 10.17
C ARG A 27 -19.53 58.56 9.80
N THR A 28 -18.67 58.38 8.81
CA THR A 28 -17.78 59.44 8.30
C THR A 28 -18.60 60.52 7.59
N ASP A 29 -19.52 60.12 6.72
CA ASP A 29 -20.43 61.04 6.01
C ASP A 29 -21.35 61.78 6.99
N HIS A 30 -21.83 61.10 8.03
CA HIS A 30 -22.61 61.72 9.10
C HIS A 30 -21.83 62.81 9.82
N ALA A 31 -20.56 62.56 10.19
CA ALA A 31 -19.72 63.57 10.83
C ALA A 31 -19.52 64.81 9.93
N ALA A 32 -19.39 64.62 8.62
CA ALA A 32 -19.28 65.71 7.66
C ALA A 32 -20.59 66.53 7.53
N LEU A 33 -21.76 65.86 7.52
CA LEU A 33 -23.06 66.53 7.45
C LEU A 33 -23.34 67.36 8.70
N VAL A 34 -23.02 66.83 9.89
CA VAL A 34 -23.13 67.56 11.16
C VAL A 34 -22.20 68.79 11.17
N ALA A 35 -20.97 68.65 10.67
CA ALA A 35 -20.04 69.77 10.59
C ALA A 35 -20.50 70.89 9.63
N ASN A 36 -21.29 70.53 8.60
CA ASN A 36 -21.85 71.47 7.64
C ASN A 36 -23.21 72.06 8.06
N GLY A 37 -23.78 71.64 9.21
CA GLY A 37 -25.05 72.14 9.74
C GLY A 37 -26.29 71.64 9.00
N ASP A 38 -26.20 70.52 8.27
CA ASP A 38 -27.35 69.90 7.59
C ASP A 38 -28.00 68.81 8.46
N ASP A 39 -28.69 69.26 9.52
CA ASP A 39 -29.24 68.40 10.57
C ASP A 39 -30.25 67.37 10.04
N ASN A 40 -31.06 67.74 9.05
CA ASN A 40 -32.06 66.82 8.46
C ASN A 40 -31.39 65.67 7.69
N ALA A 41 -30.32 65.95 6.96
CA ALA A 41 -29.56 64.92 6.25
C ALA A 41 -28.76 64.04 7.22
N ALA A 42 -28.23 64.62 8.30
CA ALA A 42 -27.54 63.90 9.37
C ALA A 42 -28.49 62.90 10.07
N ASP A 43 -29.69 63.32 10.47
CA ASP A 43 -30.68 62.46 11.13
C ASP A 43 -31.12 61.30 10.22
N ALA A 44 -31.36 61.56 8.94
CA ALA A 44 -31.70 60.52 7.97
C ALA A 44 -30.58 59.49 7.80
N LEU A 45 -29.32 59.91 7.88
CA LEU A 45 -28.17 59.03 7.80
C LEU A 45 -27.94 58.25 9.11
N ALA A 46 -28.20 58.86 10.27
CA ALA A 46 -28.15 58.19 11.57
C ALA A 46 -29.13 57.02 11.67
N LEU A 47 -30.35 57.17 11.12
CA LEU A 47 -31.32 56.07 11.02
C LEU A 47 -30.78 54.90 10.16
N LYS A 48 -30.13 55.21 9.03
CA LYS A 48 -29.51 54.18 8.16
C LYS A 48 -28.35 53.46 8.86
N VAL A 49 -27.55 54.18 9.65
CA VAL A 49 -26.48 53.58 10.47
C VAL A 49 -27.08 52.61 11.47
N ARG A 50 -28.14 53.01 12.19
CA ARG A 50 -28.84 52.14 13.16
C ARG A 50 -29.42 50.88 12.50
N ASP A 51 -30.05 51.02 11.34
CA ASP A 51 -30.59 49.88 10.59
C ASP A 51 -29.47 48.93 10.13
N ALA A 52 -28.34 49.46 9.71
CA ALA A 52 -27.17 48.66 9.34
C ALA A 52 -26.53 47.96 10.55
N GLU A 53 -26.46 48.61 11.71
CA GLU A 53 -26.00 48.00 12.97
C GLU A 53 -26.92 46.86 13.43
N SER A 54 -28.23 47.03 13.27
CA SER A 54 -29.22 45.98 13.53
C SER A 54 -29.01 44.76 12.61
N ARG A 55 -28.78 45.00 11.31
CA ARG A 55 -28.44 43.93 10.36
C ARG A 55 -27.12 43.24 10.71
N LEU A 56 -26.11 44.00 11.14
CA LEU A 56 -24.83 43.46 11.58
C LEU A 56 -24.99 42.53 12.80
N ALA A 57 -25.84 42.90 13.76
CA ALA A 57 -26.15 42.05 14.91
C ALA A 57 -26.78 40.72 14.49
N VAL A 58 -27.77 40.75 13.59
CA VAL A 58 -28.40 39.53 13.06
C VAL A 58 -27.40 38.64 12.30
N LEU A 59 -26.44 39.22 11.57
CA LEU A 59 -25.39 38.44 10.91
C LEU A 59 -24.44 37.78 11.92
N HIS A 60 -24.11 38.48 13.00
CA HIS A 60 -23.30 37.93 14.09
C HIS A 60 -24.01 36.81 14.84
N ASP A 61 -25.32 36.89 15.05
CA ASP A 61 -26.11 35.82 15.69
C ASP A 61 -26.11 34.52 14.87
N ARG A 62 -25.96 34.61 13.53
CA ARG A 62 -25.94 33.45 12.63
C ARG A 62 -24.55 32.80 12.50
N LEU A 63 -23.52 33.49 12.96
CA LEU A 63 -22.12 33.09 12.85
C LEU A 63 -21.80 31.79 13.62
N PRO A 64 -22.14 31.64 14.91
CA PRO A 64 -21.77 30.43 15.67
C PRO A 64 -22.43 29.16 15.12
N VAL A 65 -23.65 29.28 14.58
CA VAL A 65 -24.36 28.13 13.99
C VAL A 65 -23.66 27.67 12.72
N LEU A 66 -23.23 28.61 11.86
CA LEU A 66 -22.54 28.27 10.63
C LEU A 66 -21.10 27.79 10.86
N GLU A 67 -20.43 28.29 11.90
CA GLU A 67 -19.13 27.77 12.37
C GLU A 67 -19.27 26.30 12.78
N GLN A 68 -20.20 25.99 13.68
CA GLN A 68 -20.43 24.62 14.12
C GLN A 68 -20.77 23.69 12.95
N MET A 69 -21.66 24.11 12.05
CA MET A 69 -22.02 23.30 10.88
C MET A 69 -20.83 23.06 9.95
N ALA A 70 -19.93 24.04 9.80
CA ALA A 70 -18.74 23.89 8.97
C ALA A 70 -17.69 22.97 9.61
N GLU A 71 -17.55 23.03 10.95
CA GLU A 71 -16.71 22.12 11.71
C GLU A 71 -17.22 20.68 11.64
N ASP A 72 -18.52 20.47 11.82
CA ASP A 72 -19.16 19.16 11.74
C ASP A 72 -19.00 18.56 10.33
N GLU A 73 -19.23 19.36 9.28
CA GLU A 73 -19.04 18.93 7.87
C GLU A 73 -17.57 18.54 7.61
N ALA A 74 -16.61 19.29 8.14
CA ALA A 74 -15.19 18.99 8.00
C ALA A 74 -14.80 17.71 8.76
N ALA A 75 -15.31 17.53 9.99
CA ALA A 75 -15.07 16.34 10.79
C ALA A 75 -15.66 15.09 10.15
N GLU A 76 -16.88 15.18 9.60
CA GLU A 76 -17.53 14.08 8.88
C GLU A 76 -16.74 13.70 7.62
N ALA A 77 -16.31 14.69 6.83
CA ALA A 77 -15.48 14.43 5.65
C ALA A 77 -14.16 13.73 6.00
N GLN A 78 -13.48 14.17 7.06
CA GLN A 78 -12.26 13.52 7.56
C GLN A 78 -12.51 12.09 8.05
N ALA A 79 -13.63 11.85 8.74
CA ALA A 79 -13.98 10.52 9.21
C ALA A 79 -14.24 9.53 8.05
N VAL A 80 -14.93 9.99 6.99
CA VAL A 80 -15.17 9.19 5.78
C VAL A 80 -13.84 8.87 5.07
N GLU A 81 -12.95 9.85 4.93
CA GLU A 81 -11.64 9.64 4.32
C GLU A 81 -10.78 8.68 5.13
N ALA A 82 -10.75 8.84 6.46
CA ALA A 82 -10.03 7.95 7.36
C ALA A 82 -10.55 6.51 7.27
N ALA A 83 -11.87 6.30 7.22
CA ALA A 83 -12.46 4.98 7.05
C ALA A 83 -12.03 4.32 5.72
N ALA A 84 -12.03 5.08 4.63
CA ALA A 84 -11.59 4.60 3.32
C ALA A 84 -10.09 4.22 3.31
N LEU A 85 -9.25 5.03 3.96
CA LEU A 85 -7.81 4.74 4.09
C LEU A 85 -7.56 3.48 4.93
N VAL A 86 -8.32 3.27 6.00
CA VAL A 86 -8.23 2.05 6.82
C VAL A 86 -8.61 0.80 6.01
N GLU A 87 -9.68 0.88 5.22
CA GLU A 87 -10.08 -0.22 4.34
C GLU A 87 -8.99 -0.56 3.31
N GLN A 88 -8.41 0.45 2.66
CA GLN A 88 -7.31 0.27 1.72
C GLN A 88 -6.05 -0.31 2.39
N ALA A 89 -5.72 0.16 3.59
CA ALA A 89 -4.58 -0.35 4.37
C ALA A 89 -4.77 -1.83 4.73
N ASN A 90 -5.97 -2.21 5.19
CA ASN A 90 -6.31 -3.61 5.49
C ASN A 90 -6.25 -4.50 4.25
N ALA A 91 -6.74 -4.02 3.10
CA ALA A 91 -6.64 -4.73 1.83
C ALA A 91 -5.17 -4.95 1.41
N LYS A 92 -4.32 -3.92 1.55
CA LYS A 92 -2.89 -4.02 1.27
C LYS A 92 -2.15 -4.95 2.24
N GLN A 93 -2.51 -4.92 3.52
CA GLN A 93 -1.97 -5.86 4.50
C GLN A 93 -2.30 -7.31 4.11
N ALA A 94 -3.56 -7.59 3.74
CA ALA A 94 -3.96 -8.93 3.30
C ALA A 94 -3.20 -9.38 2.03
N GLU A 95 -3.02 -8.48 1.06
CA GLU A 95 -2.23 -8.73 -0.15
C GLU A 95 -0.77 -9.08 0.19
N LEU A 96 -0.13 -8.31 1.06
CA LEU A 96 1.25 -8.54 1.50
C LEU A 96 1.40 -9.88 2.24
N LEU A 97 0.46 -10.21 3.14
CA LEU A 97 0.47 -11.49 3.84
C LEU A 97 0.36 -12.67 2.87
N ALA A 98 -0.48 -12.56 1.83
CA ALA A 98 -0.58 -13.58 0.80
C ALA A 98 0.73 -13.72 -0.02
N GLN A 99 1.39 -12.60 -0.32
CA GLN A 99 2.69 -12.62 -0.99
C GLN A 99 3.78 -13.26 -0.11
N PHE A 100 3.82 -12.94 1.19
CA PHE A 100 4.75 -13.58 2.14
C PHE A 100 4.55 -15.10 2.20
N ALA A 101 3.31 -15.57 2.29
CA ALA A 101 3.02 -17.01 2.26
C ALA A 101 3.50 -17.69 0.97
N LYS A 102 3.38 -17.02 -0.18
CA LYS A 102 3.90 -17.52 -1.46
C LYS A 102 5.43 -17.60 -1.46
N VAL A 103 6.11 -16.57 -0.94
CA VAL A 103 7.58 -16.53 -0.83
C VAL A 103 8.07 -17.61 0.12
N GLU A 104 7.41 -17.82 1.26
CA GLU A 104 7.75 -18.89 2.20
C GLU A 104 7.66 -20.27 1.54
N LYS A 105 6.61 -20.53 0.77
CA LYS A 105 6.47 -21.78 0.01
C LYS A 105 7.59 -21.97 -1.01
N LEU A 106 7.98 -20.90 -1.72
CA LEU A 106 9.11 -20.94 -2.66
C LEU A 106 10.43 -21.20 -1.95
N ALA A 107 10.66 -20.59 -0.78
CA ALA A 107 11.84 -20.84 0.04
C ALA A 107 11.91 -22.30 0.51
N GLN A 108 10.79 -22.88 0.94
CA GLN A 108 10.71 -24.30 1.29
C GLN A 108 10.99 -25.21 0.08
N GLN A 109 10.48 -24.87 -1.10
CA GLN A 109 10.76 -25.60 -2.34
C GLN A 109 12.24 -25.52 -2.72
N LEU A 110 12.85 -24.34 -2.61
CA LEU A 110 14.28 -24.15 -2.85
C LEU A 110 15.10 -24.98 -1.85
N GLY A 111 14.76 -24.96 -0.57
CA GLY A 111 15.43 -25.77 0.45
C GLY A 111 15.36 -27.27 0.15
N ARG A 112 14.20 -27.77 -0.32
CA ARG A 112 14.06 -29.16 -0.78
C ARG A 112 14.91 -29.44 -2.02
N ALA A 113 14.91 -28.54 -3.00
CA ALA A 113 15.72 -28.70 -4.21
C ALA A 113 17.22 -28.72 -3.89
N VAL A 114 17.68 -27.89 -2.95
CA VAL A 114 19.07 -27.93 -2.46
C VAL A 114 19.38 -29.26 -1.79
N ALA A 115 18.51 -29.74 -0.89
CA ALA A 115 18.69 -31.05 -0.27
C ALA A 115 18.71 -32.20 -1.30
N GLU A 116 17.83 -32.18 -2.32
CA GLU A 116 17.86 -33.15 -3.41
C GLU A 116 19.14 -33.06 -4.24
N ILE A 117 19.68 -31.86 -4.46
CA ILE A 117 20.96 -31.67 -5.14
C ILE A 117 22.10 -32.24 -4.29
N ASP A 118 22.13 -31.98 -2.98
CA ASP A 118 23.15 -32.50 -2.07
C ASP A 118 23.10 -34.03 -1.99
N ASP A 119 21.91 -34.61 -1.82
CA ASP A 119 21.68 -36.06 -1.79
C ASP A 119 22.11 -36.75 -3.10
N ASN A 120 22.01 -36.03 -4.23
CA ASN A 120 22.36 -36.54 -5.56
C ASN A 120 23.65 -35.92 -6.13
N ALA A 121 24.42 -35.18 -5.33
CA ALA A 121 25.57 -34.40 -5.80
C ALA A 121 26.61 -35.33 -6.43
N GLY A 122 26.84 -36.49 -5.82
CA GLY A 122 27.69 -37.54 -6.39
C GLY A 122 27.19 -38.03 -7.76
N LEU A 123 25.89 -38.26 -7.95
CA LEU A 123 25.37 -38.69 -9.25
C LEU A 123 25.46 -37.59 -10.31
N HIS A 124 25.27 -36.33 -9.91
CA HIS A 124 25.44 -35.18 -10.80
C HIS A 124 26.89 -35.06 -11.28
N TRP A 125 27.85 -35.05 -10.36
CA TRP A 125 29.28 -34.99 -10.70
C TRP A 125 29.74 -36.21 -11.50
N TYR A 126 29.21 -37.40 -11.22
CA TYR A 126 29.45 -38.59 -12.03
C TYR A 126 28.95 -38.45 -13.47
N ARG A 127 27.77 -37.87 -13.68
CA ARG A 127 27.23 -37.59 -15.02
C ARG A 127 28.06 -36.55 -15.77
N VAL A 128 28.48 -35.49 -15.09
CA VAL A 128 29.35 -34.43 -15.65
C VAL A 128 30.72 -35.01 -16.03
N ALA A 129 31.33 -35.81 -15.16
CA ALA A 129 32.60 -36.50 -15.42
C ALA A 129 32.50 -37.46 -16.62
N ASN A 130 31.42 -38.24 -16.72
CA ASN A 130 31.19 -39.10 -17.88
C ASN A 130 31.01 -38.32 -19.18
N LYS A 131 30.33 -37.16 -19.14
CA LYS A 131 30.19 -36.29 -20.32
C LYS A 131 31.55 -35.71 -20.73
N ALA A 132 32.37 -35.28 -19.78
CA ALA A 132 33.72 -34.79 -20.03
C ALA A 132 34.62 -35.86 -20.66
N LEU A 133 34.59 -37.09 -20.14
CA LEU A 133 35.33 -38.23 -20.71
C LEU A 133 34.92 -38.55 -22.15
N LYS A 134 33.61 -38.55 -22.45
CA LYS A 134 33.11 -38.77 -23.83
C LYS A 134 33.55 -37.68 -24.81
N LEU A 135 33.85 -36.49 -24.32
CA LEU A 135 34.33 -35.35 -25.11
C LEU A 135 35.87 -35.23 -25.10
N GLY A 136 36.59 -36.21 -24.55
CA GLY A 136 38.06 -36.23 -24.53
C GLY A 136 38.71 -35.45 -23.38
N GLY A 137 37.94 -34.95 -22.43
CA GLY A 137 38.44 -34.26 -21.23
C GLY A 137 38.87 -35.22 -20.11
N GLN A 138 39.76 -34.76 -19.23
CA GLN A 138 40.18 -35.48 -18.02
C GLN A 138 39.56 -34.83 -16.77
N PRO A 139 38.43 -35.33 -16.25
CA PRO A 139 37.85 -34.82 -15.02
C PRO A 139 38.72 -35.18 -13.80
N ASP A 140 38.83 -34.24 -12.86
CA ASP A 140 39.57 -34.44 -11.61
C ASP A 140 38.90 -35.53 -10.75
N LYS A 141 39.67 -36.58 -10.47
CA LYS A 141 39.20 -37.78 -9.77
C LYS A 141 39.03 -37.56 -8.27
N GLN A 142 39.60 -36.49 -7.70
CA GLN A 142 39.49 -36.19 -6.27
C GLN A 142 38.12 -35.59 -5.90
N GLN A 143 37.44 -34.91 -6.83
CA GLN A 143 36.10 -34.35 -6.64
C GLN A 143 34.97 -35.39 -6.76
N ILE A 144 35.31 -36.64 -7.10
CA ILE A 144 34.42 -37.77 -7.36
C ILE A 144 34.46 -38.75 -6.15
N SER A 145 34.88 -38.30 -4.96
CA SER A 145 35.10 -39.16 -3.79
C SER A 145 33.84 -39.94 -3.39
N ASP A 146 32.68 -39.30 -3.40
CA ASP A 146 31.40 -39.93 -3.01
C ASP A 146 30.86 -40.87 -4.09
N CYS A 147 31.23 -40.67 -5.37
CA CYS A 147 30.82 -41.59 -6.44
C CYS A 147 31.59 -42.91 -6.39
N ARG A 148 32.74 -42.98 -5.70
CA ARG A 148 33.54 -44.20 -5.62
C ARG A 148 32.78 -45.31 -4.90
N ALA A 149 32.10 -44.97 -3.80
CA ALA A 149 31.24 -45.90 -3.06
C ALA A 149 30.02 -46.34 -3.88
N LEU A 150 29.40 -45.42 -4.62
CA LEU A 150 28.29 -45.71 -5.55
C LEU A 150 28.72 -46.60 -6.72
N LEU A 151 29.91 -46.37 -7.27
CA LEU A 151 30.48 -47.18 -8.36
C LEU A 151 30.85 -48.57 -7.89
N GLU A 152 31.41 -48.72 -6.69
CA GLU A 152 31.67 -50.03 -6.09
C GLU A 152 30.37 -50.80 -5.80
N SER A 153 29.33 -50.11 -5.33
CA SER A 153 27.98 -50.67 -5.14
C SER A 153 27.36 -51.16 -6.47
N LEU A 154 27.45 -50.34 -7.52
CA LEU A 154 26.97 -50.70 -8.86
C LEU A 154 27.80 -51.84 -9.47
N ALA A 155 29.12 -51.86 -9.26
CA ALA A 155 29.99 -52.95 -9.71
C ALA A 155 29.65 -54.27 -9.01
N LYS A 156 29.44 -54.26 -7.68
CA LYS A 156 28.98 -55.42 -6.91
C LYS A 156 27.60 -55.91 -7.37
N SER A 157 26.68 -54.99 -7.65
CA SER A 157 25.34 -55.32 -8.15
C SER A 157 25.39 -55.94 -9.55
N ARG A 158 26.25 -55.42 -10.44
CA ARG A 158 26.50 -55.98 -11.78
C ARG A 158 27.12 -57.38 -11.70
N GLN A 159 28.07 -57.61 -10.80
CA GLN A 159 28.64 -58.95 -10.55
C GLN A 159 27.59 -59.94 -10.06
N ARG A 160 26.70 -59.54 -9.15
CA ARG A 160 25.57 -60.37 -8.71
C ARG A 160 24.64 -60.73 -9.87
N LEU A 161 24.28 -59.77 -10.71
CA LEU A 161 23.43 -60.03 -11.87
C LEU A 161 24.10 -60.96 -12.90
N ALA A 162 25.41 -60.80 -13.13
CA ALA A 162 26.17 -61.71 -13.99
C ALA A 162 26.20 -63.14 -13.44
N GLY A 163 26.45 -63.31 -12.13
CA GLY A 163 26.43 -64.63 -11.49
C GLY A 163 25.04 -65.27 -11.48
N ILE A 164 23.97 -64.48 -11.34
CA ILE A 164 22.59 -64.99 -11.48
C ILE A 164 22.33 -65.45 -12.92
N ALA A 165 22.72 -64.66 -13.92
CA ALA A 165 22.57 -65.02 -15.33
C ALA A 165 23.35 -66.29 -15.69
N GLU A 166 24.57 -66.44 -15.17
CA GLU A 166 25.40 -67.64 -15.34
C GLU A 166 24.80 -68.86 -14.64
N SER A 167 24.22 -68.68 -13.45
CA SER A 167 23.50 -69.76 -12.76
C SER A 167 22.21 -70.20 -13.49
N TYR A 168 21.59 -69.28 -14.24
CA TYR A 168 20.43 -69.56 -15.06
C TYR A 168 20.82 -70.30 -16.34
N SER A 169 21.91 -69.90 -17.00
CA SER A 169 22.41 -70.59 -18.20
C SER A 169 22.90 -72.00 -17.87
N GLN A 170 23.58 -72.22 -16.75
CA GLN A 170 24.01 -73.54 -16.30
C GLN A 170 22.84 -74.48 -15.97
N ARG A 171 21.78 -73.95 -15.33
CA ARG A 171 20.56 -74.73 -15.04
C ARG A 171 19.78 -75.08 -16.30
N LEU A 172 19.77 -74.21 -17.31
CA LEU A 172 19.21 -74.50 -18.63
C LEU A 172 19.99 -75.59 -19.37
N PHE A 173 21.32 -75.65 -19.21
CA PHE A 173 22.17 -76.68 -19.82
C PHE A 173 22.11 -78.04 -19.13
N MET A 174 21.76 -78.12 -17.84
CA MET A 174 21.61 -79.39 -17.10
C MET A 174 20.19 -79.96 -17.13
N ALA A 175 19.21 -79.20 -17.62
CA ALA A 175 17.81 -79.60 -17.72
C ALA A 175 17.41 -80.07 -19.14
N GLY A 176 18.36 -80.16 -20.08
CA GLY A 176 18.21 -80.74 -21.41
C GLY A 176 19.04 -82.01 -21.54
#